data_AF-A0AAX0TPX9-F1
#
_entry.id   AF-A0AAX0TPX9-F1
#
_cell.length_a   1.000
_cell.length_b   1.000
_cell.length_c   1.000
_cell.angle_alpha   90.00
_cell.angle_beta   90.00
_cell.angle_gamma   90.00
#
_symmetry.space_group_name_H-M   'P 1'
#
loop_
_entity.id
_entity.type
_entity.pdbx_description
1 polymer ?
#
loop_
_entity_poly.entity_id
_entity_poly.type
_entity_poly.pdbx_seq_one_letter_code
_entity_poly.pdbx_strand_id
1 'polypeptide(L)'
;MAAWQSGEPWITSWVDRSANAIGLSLYNFLNILNINQIWLYGRSCAFGENWLNTIIRQTGFNPFDRDEGPSVKATQIGFGQLSRAQQVLGIGYLYVEAQLRQI
;
A
#
# COMPACT_ATOMS: atom_id res chain seq x y z
N MET A 1 4.18 -5.62 18.19
CA MET A 1 5.29 -4.65 18.08
C MET A 1 6.52 -5.12 18.84
N ALA A 2 6.41 -5.51 20.10
CA ALA A 2 7.57 -5.99 20.88
C ALA A 2 8.36 -7.11 20.19
N ALA A 3 7.70 -8.12 19.63
CA ALA A 3 8.36 -9.23 18.95
C ALA A 3 8.97 -8.84 17.57
N TRP A 4 8.44 -7.80 16.92
CA TRP A 4 9.08 -7.20 15.73
C TRP A 4 10.31 -6.39 16.13
N GLN A 5 10.23 -5.63 17.22
CA GLN A 5 11.33 -4.83 17.75
C GLN A 5 12.47 -5.69 18.30
N SER A 6 12.19 -6.90 18.78
CA SER A 6 13.21 -7.88 19.17
C SER A 6 13.87 -8.59 17.98
N GLY A 7 13.41 -8.33 16.75
CA GLY A 7 14.01 -8.86 15.53
C GLY A 7 13.88 -10.37 15.38
N GLU A 8 12.82 -10.98 15.93
CA GLU A 8 12.66 -12.43 15.85
C GLU A 8 12.65 -12.91 14.38
N PRO A 9 13.54 -13.84 13.99
CA PRO A 9 13.74 -14.20 12.58
C PRO A 9 12.47 -14.66 11.85
N TRP A 10 11.57 -15.35 12.55
CA TRP A 10 10.32 -15.83 11.96
C TRP A 10 9.35 -14.67 11.67
N ILE A 11 9.34 -13.63 12.51
CA ILE A 11 8.52 -12.43 12.29
C ILE A 11 9.06 -11.65 11.11
N THR A 12 10.37 -11.46 11.03
CA THR A 12 11.01 -10.79 9.88
C THR A 12 10.69 -11.54 8.58
N SER A 13 10.84 -12.86 8.56
CA SER A 13 10.46 -13.66 7.39
C SER A 13 8.98 -13.54 7.04
N TRP A 14 8.10 -13.50 8.05
CA TRP A 14 6.67 -13.36 7.84
C TRP A 14 6.29 -11.97 7.30
N VAL A 15 6.91 -10.91 7.83
CA VAL A 15 6.75 -9.52 7.37
C VAL A 15 7.20 -9.40 5.91
N ASP A 16 8.35 -10.00 5.55
CA ASP A 16 8.86 -10.00 4.18
C ASP A 16 7.94 -10.77 3.23
N ARG A 17 7.50 -11.97 3.59
CA ARG A 17 6.54 -12.74 2.76
C ARG A 17 5.24 -11.98 2.54
N SER A 18 4.75 -11.32 3.59
CA SER A 18 3.54 -10.50 3.52
C SER A 18 3.73 -9.30 2.58
N ALA A 19 4.87 -8.61 2.66
CA ALA A 19 5.21 -7.50 1.75
C ALA A 19 5.22 -7.97 0.28
N ASN A 20 5.80 -9.13 0.01
CA ASN A 20 5.82 -9.70 -1.34
C ASN A 20 4.41 -10.04 -1.85
N ALA A 21 3.58 -10.66 -1.02
CA ALA A 21 2.20 -11.00 -1.37
C ALA A 21 1.34 -9.75 -1.66
N ILE A 22 1.54 -8.68 -0.88
CA ILE A 22 0.88 -7.39 -1.12
C ILE A 22 1.31 -6.80 -2.46
N GLY A 23 2.62 -6.72 -2.74
CA GLY A 23 3.11 -6.16 -4.01
C GLY A 23 2.59 -6.91 -5.24
N LEU A 24 2.56 -8.24 -5.19
CA LEU A 24 2.00 -9.05 -6.27
C LEU A 24 0.49 -8.82 -6.46
N SER A 25 -0.24 -8.67 -5.35
CA SER A 25 -1.67 -8.34 -5.40
C SER A 25 -1.91 -6.96 -6.00
N LEU A 26 -1.10 -5.96 -5.65
CA LEU A 26 -1.18 -4.61 -6.20
C LEU A 26 -0.89 -4.59 -7.70
N TYR A 27 0.11 -5.32 -8.16
CA TYR A 27 0.37 -5.49 -9.59
C TYR A 27 -0.88 -6.00 -10.34
N ASN A 28 -1.48 -7.09 -9.83
CA ASN A 28 -2.70 -7.65 -10.41
C ASN A 28 -3.85 -6.62 -10.47
N PHE A 29 -3.98 -5.77 -9.45
CA PHE A 29 -5.00 -4.73 -9.41
C PHE A 29 -4.70 -3.55 -10.34
N LEU A 30 -3.45 -3.09 -10.42
CA LEU A 30 -3.07 -1.93 -11.22
C LEU A 30 -3.15 -2.19 -12.72
N ASN A 31 -2.98 -3.45 -13.15
CA ASN A 31 -3.26 -3.84 -14.53
C ASN A 31 -4.74 -3.66 -14.92
N ILE A 32 -5.65 -3.59 -13.94
CA ILE A 32 -7.10 -3.44 -14.16
C ILE A 32 -7.57 -2.02 -13.80
N LEU A 33 -6.96 -1.40 -12.79
CA LEU A 33 -7.37 -0.12 -12.21
C LEU A 33 -6.35 0.97 -12.55
N ASN A 34 -6.78 2.03 -13.22
CA ASN A 34 -5.97 3.22 -13.50
C ASN A 34 -5.79 4.10 -12.25
N ILE A 35 -5.09 3.57 -11.24
CA ILE A 35 -4.77 4.25 -9.98
C ILE A 35 -3.35 4.82 -10.10
N ASN A 36 -3.19 6.11 -9.81
CA ASN A 36 -1.88 6.76 -9.90
C ASN A 36 -1.17 6.88 -8.53
N GLN A 37 -1.91 6.73 -7.42
CA GLN A 37 -1.39 6.88 -6.05
C GLN A 37 -2.06 5.90 -5.09
N ILE A 38 -1.26 5.27 -4.22
CA ILE A 38 -1.69 4.37 -3.17
C ILE A 38 -1.06 4.83 -1.85
N TRP A 39 -1.91 5.12 -0.86
CA TRP A 39 -1.49 5.50 0.48
C TRP A 39 -1.78 4.40 1.47
N LEU A 40 -0.74 3.86 2.10
CA LEU A 40 -0.85 2.82 3.11
C LEU A 40 -1.05 3.42 4.51
N TYR A 41 -2.03 2.90 5.23
CA TYR A 41 -2.33 3.24 6.61
C TYR A 41 -2.44 1.98 7.47
N GLY A 42 -2.22 2.14 8.78
CA GLY A 42 -2.43 1.08 9.77
C GLY A 42 -1.13 0.59 10.43
N ARG A 43 -1.27 -0.40 11.32
CA ARG A 43 -0.17 -0.87 12.18
C ARG A 43 1.00 -1.45 11.39
N SER A 44 0.75 -2.00 10.20
CA SER A 44 1.78 -2.58 9.33
C SER A 44 2.78 -1.54 8.81
N CYS A 45 2.42 -0.25 8.79
CA CYS A 45 3.36 0.81 8.42
C CYS A 45 4.52 0.93 9.42
N ALA A 46 4.36 0.40 10.63
CA ALA A 46 5.43 0.38 11.63
C ALA A 46 6.56 -0.63 11.31
N PHE A 47 6.43 -1.43 10.25
CA PHE A 47 7.53 -2.23 9.70
C PHE A 47 8.54 -1.37 8.92
N GLY A 48 8.18 -0.13 8.59
CA GLY A 48 9.10 0.89 8.06
C GLY A 48 9.40 0.77 6.57
N GLU A 49 10.37 1.56 6.13
CA GLU A 49 10.69 1.77 4.71
C GLU A 49 11.13 0.50 3.97
N ASN A 50 11.84 -0.42 4.63
CA ASN A 50 12.26 -1.68 3.99
C ASN A 50 11.07 -2.54 3.55
N TRP A 51 10.00 -2.53 4.36
CA TRP A 51 8.76 -3.22 4.06
C TRP A 51 8.03 -2.54 2.88
N LEU A 52 7.94 -1.21 2.89
CA LEU A 52 7.36 -0.43 1.79
C LEU A 52 8.12 -0.63 0.48
N ASN A 53 9.45 -0.55 0.51
CA ASN A 53 10.32 -0.74 -0.65
C ASN A 53 10.17 -2.15 -1.24
N THR A 54 9.95 -3.16 -0.41
CA THR A 54 9.65 -4.52 -0.88
C THR A 54 8.32 -4.57 -1.63
N ILE A 55 7.28 -3.90 -1.14
CA ILE A 55 5.99 -3.79 -1.83
C ILE A 55 6.16 -3.08 -3.17
N ILE A 56 6.82 -1.92 -3.19
CA ILE A 56 7.07 -1.13 -4.41
C ILE A 56 7.81 -1.97 -5.44
N ARG A 57 8.90 -2.63 -5.03
CA ARG A 57 9.69 -3.49 -5.92
C ARG A 57 8.84 -4.60 -6.52
N GLN A 58 8.06 -5.30 -5.72
CA GLN A 58 7.23 -6.41 -6.21
C GLN A 58 6.03 -5.95 -7.04
N THR A 59 5.57 -4.71 -6.85
CA THR A 59 4.51 -4.12 -7.68
C THR A 59 5.04 -3.74 -9.06
N GLY A 60 6.31 -3.32 -9.16
CA GLY A 60 6.94 -2.88 -10.41
C GLY A 60 7.82 -3.93 -11.13
N PHE A 61 8.10 -5.08 -10.52
CA PHE A 61 8.99 -6.11 -11.06
C PHE A 61 8.20 -7.36 -11.45
N ASN A 62 8.15 -7.67 -12.75
CA ASN A 62 7.53 -8.88 -13.28
C ASN A 62 8.57 -9.73 -14.05
N PRO A 63 8.81 -11.01 -13.70
CA PRO A 63 9.70 -11.89 -14.48
C PRO A 63 9.19 -12.22 -15.90
N PHE A 64 7.94 -11.85 -16.23
CA PHE A 64 7.35 -12.02 -17.55
C PHE A 64 7.36 -10.74 -18.40
N ASP A 65 7.70 -9.58 -17.84
CA ASP A 65 7.92 -8.35 -18.62
C ASP A 65 9.33 -8.37 -19.19
N ARG A 66 9.51 -9.11 -20.30
CA ARG A 66 10.84 -9.34 -20.88
C ARG A 66 11.35 -8.26 -21.81
N ASP A 67 10.53 -7.36 -22.35
CA ASP A 67 11.01 -6.43 -23.40
C ASP A 67 10.27 -5.08 -23.51
N GLU A 68 9.36 -4.72 -22.61
CA GLU A 68 8.72 -3.39 -22.64
C GLU A 68 9.37 -2.44 -21.62
N GLY A 69 10.07 -1.43 -22.13
CA GLY A 69 10.72 -0.39 -21.34
C GLY A 69 9.76 0.35 -20.39
N PRO A 70 10.27 1.04 -19.37
CA PRO A 70 9.50 1.55 -18.24
C PRO A 70 8.67 2.77 -18.65
N SER A 71 7.53 2.54 -19.29
CA SER A 71 6.45 3.53 -19.40
C SER A 71 5.18 3.10 -18.68
N VAL A 72 5.29 2.09 -17.81
CA VAL A 72 4.25 1.79 -16.82
C VAL A 72 4.17 3.01 -15.92
N LYS A 73 3.05 3.75 -15.98
CA LYS A 73 2.72 4.84 -15.06
C LYS A 73 3.07 4.39 -13.64
N ALA A 74 4.20 4.87 -13.12
CA ALA A 74 4.71 4.43 -11.83
C ALA A 74 3.70 4.89 -10.77
N THR A 75 2.83 3.98 -10.35
CA THR A 75 1.86 4.25 -9.31
C THR A 75 2.66 4.60 -8.06
N GLN A 76 2.44 5.80 -7.53
CA GLN A 76 3.16 6.24 -6.34
C GLN A 76 2.59 5.51 -5.12
N ILE A 77 3.38 4.67 -4.48
CA ILE A 77 2.99 3.97 -3.26
C ILE A 77 3.77 4.56 -2.09
N GLY A 78 3.07 4.98 -1.04
CA GLY A 78 3.71 5.58 0.13
C GLY A 78 2.91 5.45 1.40
N PHE A 79 3.52 5.82 2.52
CA PHE A 79 2.80 5.94 3.79
C PHE A 79 1.91 7.17 3.78
N GLY A 80 0.67 6.98 4.20
CA GLY A 80 -0.27 8.07 4.32
C GLY A 80 0.06 8.99 5.49
N GLN A 81 -0.19 10.29 5.30
CA GLN A 81 0.17 11.33 6.26
C GLN A 81 -1.03 11.84 7.09
N LEU A 82 -2.24 11.36 6.77
CA LEU A 82 -3.44 11.77 7.50
C LEU A 82 -3.45 11.20 8.92
N SER A 83 -3.67 12.08 9.88
CA SER A 83 -3.93 11.71 11.27
C SER A 83 -5.17 10.81 11.39
N ARG A 84 -5.30 10.09 12.51
CA ARG A 84 -6.47 9.24 12.73
C ARG A 84 -7.77 10.03 12.71
N ALA A 85 -7.79 11.25 13.27
CA ALA A 85 -8.94 12.13 13.23
C ALA A 85 -9.29 12.52 11.78
N GLN A 86 -8.30 12.87 10.95
CA GLN A 86 -8.51 13.18 9.53
C GLN A 86 -9.03 11.97 8.73
N GLN A 87 -8.55 10.76 9.02
CA GLN A 87 -9.08 9.54 8.41
C GLN A 87 -10.57 9.33 8.74
N VAL A 88 -10.98 9.59 9.98
CA VAL A 88 -12.39 9.48 10.41
C VAL A 88 -13.23 10.61 9.83
N LEU A 89 -12.70 11.83 9.74
CA LEU A 89 -13.36 12.97 9.09
C LEU A 89 -13.71 12.67 7.63
N GLY A 90 -12.86 11.95 6.90
CA GLY A 90 -13.18 11.50 5.53
C GLY A 90 -14.47 10.68 5.46
N ILE A 91 -14.72 9.83 6.47
CA ILE A 91 -15.98 9.07 6.56
C ILE A 91 -17.17 10.02 6.84
N GLY A 92 -16.96 11.00 7.73
CA GLY A 92 -17.97 12.03 8.02
C GLY A 92 -18.31 12.90 6.80
N TYR A 93 -17.32 13.22 5.97
CA TYR A 93 -17.52 13.95 4.72
C TYR A 93 -18.44 13.18 3.76
N LEU A 94 -18.20 11.88 3.58
CA LEU A 94 -19.05 11.01 2.76
C LEU A 94 -20.50 10.99 3.26
N TYR A 95 -20.72 11.00 4.58
CA TYR A 95 -22.07 11.06 5.16
C TYR A 95 -22.77 12.38 4.82
N VAL A 96 -22.07 13.51 4.94
CA VAL A 96 -22.61 14.83 4.61
C VAL A 96 -22.90 14.94 3.10
N GLU A 97 -21.99 14.48 2.24
CA GLU A 97 -22.22 14.44 0.79
C GLU A 97 -23.42 13.57 0.40
N ALA A 98 -23.66 12.46 1.12
CA ALA A 98 -24.82 11.61 0.86
C ALA A 98 -26.13 12.32 1.23
N GLN A 99 -26.15 13.06 2.34
CA GLN A 99 -27.31 13.84 2.77
C GLN A 99 -27.57 15.03 1.83
N LEU A 100 -26.52 15.74 1.41
CA LEU A 100 -26.65 16.86 0.46
C LEU A 100 -27.14 16.43 -0.92
N ARG A 101 -26.88 15.18 -1.34
CA ARG A 101 -27.41 14.61 -2.60
C ARG A 101 -28.90 14.24 -2.54
N GLN A 102 -29.51 14.23 -1.36
CA GLN A 102 -30.93 13.93 -1.16
C GLN A 102 -31.81 15.18 -1.03
N ILE A 103 -31.20 16.37 -1.08
CA ILE A 103 -31.86 17.68 -1.10
C ILE A 103 -31.89 18.18 -2.54
#